data_AF-A0A7K1Z6Y0-F1
#
_entry.id   AF-A0A7K1Z6Y0-F1
#
_cell.length_a   1.000
_cell.length_b   1.000
_cell.length_c   1.000
_cell.angle_alpha   90.00
_cell.angle_beta   90.00
_cell.angle_gamma   90.00
#
_symmetry.space_group_name_H-M   'P 1'
#
loop_
_entity.id
_entity.type
_entity.pdbx_description
1 polymer ?
#
loop_
_entity_poly.entity_id
_entity_poly.type
_entity_poly.pdbx_seq_one_letter_code
_entity_poly.pdbx_strand_id
1 'polypeptide(L)'
;MRMAQNPFTAHPHANGETYSEHFGIAFGVGRQLVVAAVAAFTHALMPFLFPTTASDKIRALNDCLDRNDRYGLRHKAKLGNASLNSADLNNADLNNADLNNADLVSQD
;
A
#
# COMPACT_ATOMS: atom_id res chain seq x y z
N MET A 1 13.74 37.15 -8.96
CA MET A 1 13.79 36.30 -7.74
C MET A 1 13.21 34.94 -8.07
N ARG A 2 14.00 33.86 -8.08
CA ARG A 2 13.45 32.49 -8.15
C ARG A 2 12.86 32.18 -6.78
N MET A 3 11.53 32.08 -6.67
CA MET A 3 10.93 31.55 -5.45
C MET A 3 11.44 30.12 -5.26
N ALA A 4 12.07 29.84 -4.12
CA ALA A 4 12.42 28.48 -3.76
C ALA A 4 11.12 27.67 -3.68
N GLN A 5 10.96 26.68 -4.56
CA GLN A 5 9.78 25.82 -4.55
C GLN A 5 9.86 24.93 -3.30
N ASN A 6 8.78 24.86 -2.53
CA ASN A 6 8.74 24.06 -1.32
C ASN A 6 8.83 22.56 -1.69
N PRO A 7 9.87 21.82 -1.30
CA PRO A 7 10.06 20.42 -1.69
C PRO A 7 8.96 19.50 -1.16
N PHE A 8 8.33 19.84 -0.04
CA PHE A 8 7.24 19.06 0.56
C PHE A 8 5.94 19.12 -0.23
N THR A 9 5.77 20.10 -1.11
CA THR A 9 4.58 20.25 -1.95
C THR A 9 4.90 20.17 -3.44
N ALA A 10 6.07 20.64 -3.87
CA ALA A 10 6.48 20.61 -5.26
C ALA A 10 6.72 19.20 -5.79
N HIS A 11 7.38 18.32 -5.01
CA HIS A 11 7.63 16.94 -5.44
C HIS A 11 6.33 16.09 -5.50
N PRO A 12 5.46 16.09 -4.48
CA PRO A 12 4.16 15.40 -4.57
C PRO A 12 3.26 15.94 -5.68
N HIS A 13 3.12 17.27 -5.79
CA HIS A 13 2.26 17.86 -6.83
C HIS A 13 2.76 17.62 -8.25
N ALA A 14 4.06 17.46 -8.47
CA ALA A 14 4.59 17.07 -9.78
C ALA A 14 4.05 15.70 -10.25
N ASN A 15 3.61 14.87 -9.31
CA ASN A 15 3.03 13.55 -9.56
C ASN A 15 1.50 13.54 -9.40
N GLY A 16 0.86 14.69 -9.16
CA GLY A 16 -0.57 14.80 -8.91
C GLY A 16 -1.03 14.31 -7.52
N GLU A 17 -0.11 14.12 -6.57
CA GLU A 17 -0.40 13.61 -5.22
C GLU A 17 -0.36 14.73 -4.17
N THR A 18 -1.21 14.65 -3.15
CA THR A 18 -1.07 15.48 -1.94
C THR A 18 0.10 15.00 -1.07
N TYR A 19 0.63 15.87 -0.20
CA TYR A 19 1.72 15.49 0.71
C TYR A 19 1.36 14.28 1.59
N SER A 20 0.14 14.25 2.14
CA SER A 20 -0.33 13.15 2.98
C SER A 20 -0.49 11.85 2.20
N GLU A 21 -0.81 11.91 0.90
CA GLU A 21 -0.83 10.75 0.03
C GLU A 21 0.55 10.18 -0.21
N HIS A 22 1.45 11.03 -0.71
CA HIS A 22 2.83 10.67 -0.99
C HIS A 22 3.54 10.13 0.26
N PHE A 23 3.36 10.80 1.40
CA PHE A 23 3.91 10.38 2.69
C PHE A 23 3.40 9.01 3.11
N GLY A 24 2.09 8.75 2.99
CA GLY A 24 1.53 7.46 3.40
C GLY A 24 2.02 6.29 2.54
N ILE A 25 2.21 6.50 1.24
CA ILE A 25 2.78 5.51 0.33
C ILE A 25 4.25 5.25 0.72
N ALA A 26 5.05 6.31 0.81
CA ALA A 26 6.47 6.22 1.16
C ALA A 26 6.69 5.56 2.53
N PHE A 27 5.86 5.89 3.52
CA PHE A 27 5.88 5.28 4.84
C PHE A 27 5.51 3.79 4.80
N GLY A 28 4.52 3.41 3.99
CA GLY A 28 4.12 2.02 3.77
C GLY A 28 5.25 1.15 3.22
N VAL A 29 5.97 1.67 2.21
CA VAL A 29 7.19 1.04 1.66
C VAL A 29 8.26 0.88 2.73
N GLY A 30 8.58 1.98 3.45
CA GLY A 30 9.60 1.99 4.49
C GLY A 30 9.35 0.95 5.58
N ARG A 31 8.10 0.82 6.05
CA ARG A 31 7.71 -0.18 7.05
C ARG A 31 7.99 -1.62 6.60
N GLN A 32 7.68 -1.97 5.36
CA GLN A 32 7.93 -3.32 4.86
C GLN A 32 9.43 -3.64 4.78
N LEU A 33 10.23 -2.67 4.33
CA LEU A 33 11.69 -2.81 4.27
C LEU A 33 12.30 -2.98 5.67
N VAL A 34 11.85 -2.21 6.66
CA VAL A 34 12.31 -2.34 8.05
C VAL A 34 11.98 -3.74 8.61
N VAL A 35 10.76 -4.23 8.40
CA VAL A 35 10.36 -5.57 8.83
C VAL A 35 11.20 -6.65 8.14
N ALA A 36 11.43 -6.52 6.83
CA ALA A 36 12.27 -7.45 6.08
C ALA A 36 13.71 -7.46 6.59
N ALA A 37 14.30 -6.28 6.85
CA ALA A 37 15.65 -6.14 7.38
C ALA A 37 15.80 -6.78 8.77
N VAL A 38 14.87 -6.47 9.69
CA VAL A 38 14.86 -7.06 11.05
C VAL A 38 14.74 -8.58 10.98
N ALA A 39 13.85 -9.10 10.13
CA ALA A 39 13.69 -10.54 9.94
C ALA A 39 14.97 -11.18 9.38
N ALA A 40 15.60 -10.56 8.39
CA ALA A 40 16.85 -11.05 7.79
C ALA A 40 18.00 -11.09 8.80
N PHE A 41 18.20 -10.04 9.60
CA PHE A 41 19.24 -10.02 10.63
C PHE A 41 18.97 -11.02 11.74
N THR A 42 17.71 -11.17 12.15
CA THR A 42 17.31 -12.17 13.13
C THR A 42 17.57 -13.58 12.61
N HIS A 43 17.22 -13.85 11.34
CA HIS A 43 17.49 -15.12 10.67
C HIS A 43 19.00 -15.40 10.54
N ALA A 44 19.81 -14.38 10.26
CA ALA A 44 21.27 -14.51 10.20
C ALA A 44 21.88 -14.94 11.54
N LEU A 45 21.31 -14.51 12.67
CA LEU A 45 21.72 -14.93 14.01
C LEU A 45 21.09 -16.27 14.42
N MET A 46 19.84 -16.49 14.04
CA MET A 46 19.02 -17.66 14.39
C MET A 46 18.40 -18.24 13.11
N PRO A 47 19.08 -19.16 12.42
CA PRO A 47 18.70 -19.63 11.08
C PRO A 47 17.36 -20.41 11.02
N PHE A 48 16.75 -20.72 12.16
CA PHE A 48 15.43 -21.33 12.26
C PHE A 48 14.29 -20.31 12.42
N LEU A 49 14.59 -19.05 12.80
CA LEU A 49 13.58 -18.00 12.90
C LEU A 49 13.42 -17.28 11.56
N PHE A 50 12.18 -17.00 11.19
CA PHE A 50 11.80 -16.24 9.98
C PHE A 50 12.46 -16.69 8.66
N PRO A 51 12.45 -18.00 8.29
CA PRO A 51 13.24 -18.51 7.15
C PRO A 51 12.96 -17.83 5.81
N THR A 52 11.71 -17.42 5.56
CA THR A 52 11.30 -16.80 4.29
C THR A 52 10.80 -15.37 4.46
N THR A 53 10.64 -14.87 5.69
CA THR A 53 9.89 -13.63 5.96
C THR A 53 10.48 -12.42 5.25
N ALA A 54 11.81 -12.28 5.22
CA ALA A 54 12.45 -11.16 4.54
C ALA A 54 12.19 -11.20 3.03
N SER A 55 12.40 -12.36 2.40
CA SER A 55 12.17 -12.53 0.96
C SER A 55 10.71 -12.38 0.59
N ASP A 56 9.78 -12.89 1.40
CA ASP A 56 8.33 -12.77 1.15
C ASP A 56 7.89 -11.31 1.22
N LYS A 57 8.42 -10.52 2.16
CA LYS A 57 8.16 -9.08 2.23
C LYS A 57 8.74 -8.32 1.05
N ILE A 58 9.96 -8.64 0.63
CA ILE A 58 10.58 -7.99 -0.54
C ILE A 58 9.82 -8.32 -1.82
N ARG A 59 9.41 -9.58 -2.02
CA ARG A 59 8.60 -9.98 -3.18
C ARG A 59 7.25 -9.29 -3.19
N ALA A 60 6.54 -9.28 -2.06
CA ALA A 60 5.25 -8.58 -1.95
C ALA A 60 5.39 -7.08 -2.23
N LEU A 61 6.47 -6.45 -1.76
CA LEU A 61 6.77 -5.05 -2.05
C LEU A 61 7.06 -4.84 -3.55
N ASN A 62 7.89 -5.70 -4.14
CA ASN A 62 8.24 -5.62 -5.56
C ASN A 62 7.00 -5.78 -6.46
N ASP A 63 6.17 -6.79 -6.20
CA ASP A 63 4.94 -7.04 -6.97
C ASP A 63 3.98 -5.85 -6.90
N CYS A 64 3.90 -5.19 -5.75
CA CYS A 64 3.08 -4.00 -5.54
C CYS A 64 3.62 -2.79 -6.31
N LEU A 65 4.95 -2.60 -6.34
CA LEU A 65 5.60 -1.56 -7.13
C LEU A 65 5.45 -1.80 -8.64
N ASP A 66 5.62 -3.05 -9.10
CA ASP A 66 5.50 -3.43 -10.52
C ASP A 66 4.07 -3.25 -11.05
N ARG A 67 3.07 -3.55 -10.23
CA ARG A 67 1.66 -3.31 -10.56
C ARG A 67 1.26 -1.84 -10.44
N ASN A 68 2.18 -0.96 -10.03
CA ASN A 68 1.92 0.44 -9.68
C ASN A 68 0.76 0.60 -8.70
N ASP A 69 0.61 -0.36 -7.79
CA ASP A 69 -0.49 -0.45 -6.85
C ASP A 69 -0.14 0.31 -5.56
N ARG A 70 -0.18 1.63 -5.66
CA ARG A 70 0.17 2.55 -4.56
C ARG A 70 -0.76 2.39 -3.33
N TYR A 71 -1.95 1.81 -3.51
CA TYR A 71 -2.95 1.62 -2.45
C TYR A 71 -2.68 0.37 -1.60
N GLY A 72 -2.15 -0.70 -2.19
CA GLY A 72 -1.71 -1.90 -1.46
C GLY A 72 -0.68 -1.62 -0.36
N LEU A 73 0.10 -0.54 -0.51
CA LEU A 73 1.11 -0.10 0.46
C LEU A 73 0.52 0.60 1.69
N ARG A 74 -0.66 1.22 1.57
CA ARG A 74 -1.27 2.03 2.64
C ARG A 74 -2.14 1.21 3.57
N HIS A 75 -3.06 0.43 3.03
CA HIS A 75 -3.78 -0.67 3.69
C HIS A 75 -4.77 -1.23 2.68
N LYS A 76 -4.78 -2.55 2.52
CA LYS A 76 -5.81 -3.23 1.74
C LYS A 76 -7.15 -3.05 2.47
N ALA A 77 -8.12 -2.37 1.85
CA ALA A 77 -9.48 -2.34 2.39
C ALA A 77 -10.03 -3.76 2.39
N LYS A 78 -10.31 -4.31 3.58
CA LYS A 78 -10.92 -5.62 3.73
C LYS A 78 -12.43 -5.45 3.68
N LEU A 79 -12.99 -5.65 2.50
CA LEU A 79 -14.43 -5.59 2.24
C LEU A 79 -14.98 -7.00 1.94
N GLY A 80 -14.21 -8.05 2.22
CA GLY A 80 -14.64 -9.42 2.00
C GLY A 80 -15.85 -9.77 2.86
N ASN A 81 -16.88 -10.33 2.25
CA ASN A 81 -18.21 -10.57 2.83
C ASN A 81 -18.96 -9.29 3.28
N ALA A 82 -18.49 -8.09 2.90
CA ALA A 82 -19.22 -6.86 3.17
C ALA A 82 -20.45 -6.79 2.23
N SER A 83 -21.58 -6.37 2.78
CA SER A 83 -22.75 -5.98 2.00
C SER A 83 -22.51 -4.56 1.49
N LEU A 84 -22.29 -4.42 0.19
CA LEU A 84 -22.11 -3.12 -0.48
C LEU A 84 -23.34 -2.79 -1.36
N ASN A 85 -24.44 -3.51 -1.16
CA ASN A 85 -25.72 -3.26 -1.81
C ASN A 85 -26.17 -1.80 -1.56
N SER A 86 -26.51 -1.12 -2.65
CA SER A 86 -26.94 0.29 -2.64
C SER A 86 -25.91 1.28 -2.09
N ALA A 87 -24.66 0.86 -1.83
CA ALA A 87 -23.60 1.79 -1.48
C ALA A 87 -23.27 2.66 -2.69
N ASP A 88 -23.23 3.98 -2.51
CA ASP A 88 -22.73 4.89 -3.53
C ASP A 88 -21.21 4.74 -3.62
N LEU A 89 -20.75 4.03 -4.66
CA LEU A 89 -19.35 3.78 -4.95
C LEU A 89 -18.84 4.65 -6.11
N ASN A 90 -19.58 5.70 -6.50
CA ASN A 90 -19.13 6.59 -7.56
C ASN A 90 -17.81 7.27 -7.16
N ASN A 91 -16.79 7.12 -8.00
CA ASN A 91 -15.40 7.55 -7.75
C ASN A 91 -14.70 6.86 -6.57
N ALA A 92 -15.23 5.76 -6.00
CA ALA A 92 -14.53 5.00 -4.98
C ALA A 92 -13.33 4.26 -5.59
N ASP A 93 -12.13 4.46 -5.03
CA ASP A 93 -10.94 3.72 -5.45
C ASP A 93 -10.92 2.33 -4.79
N LEU A 94 -11.25 1.31 -5.60
CA LEU A 94 -11.30 -0.09 -5.18
C LEU A 94 -10.21 -0.95 -5.84
N ASN A 95 -9.20 -0.34 -6.48
CA ASN A 95 -8.20 -1.05 -7.32
C ASN A 95 -7.44 -2.16 -6.60
N ASN A 96 -7.58 -2.23 -5.28
CA ASN A 96 -6.88 -3.19 -4.47
C ASN A 96 -7.63 -3.68 -3.24
N ALA A 97 -8.92 -3.39 -3.12
CA ALA A 97 -9.72 -3.90 -2.02
C ALA A 97 -9.83 -5.43 -2.09
N ASP A 98 -9.83 -6.10 -0.93
CA ASP A 98 -10.25 -7.49 -0.86
C ASP A 98 -11.79 -7.53 -0.88
N LEU A 99 -12.37 -7.94 -2.00
CA LEU A 99 -13.81 -8.03 -2.25
C LEU A 99 -14.30 -9.48 -2.30
N ASN A 100 -13.54 -10.45 -1.79
CA ASN A 100 -13.96 -11.85 -1.82
C ASN A 100 -15.32 -12.02 -1.12
N ASN A 101 -16.29 -12.60 -1.81
CA ASN A 101 -17.68 -12.77 -1.35
C ASN A 101 -18.41 -11.47 -0.96
N ALA A 102 -17.91 -10.29 -1.35
CA ALA A 102 -18.66 -9.06 -1.14
C ALA A 102 -19.93 -9.07 -2.01
N ASP A 103 -21.05 -8.64 -1.44
CA ASP A 103 -22.31 -8.53 -2.18
C ASP A 103 -22.37 -7.16 -2.86
N LEU A 104 -22.33 -7.18 -4.20
CA LEU A 104 -22.29 -6.01 -5.08
C LEU A 104 -23.60 -5.84 -5.87
N VAL A 105 -24.66 -6.58 -5.55
CA VAL A 105 -25.90 -6.56 -6.33
C VAL A 105 -26.64 -5.24 -6.12
N SER A 106 -27.00 -4.56 -7.21
CA SER A 106 -27.93 -3.42 -7.17
C SER A 106 -29.34 -3.92 -6.86
N GLN A 107 -29.98 -3.32 -5.86
CA GLN A 107 -31.42 -3.46 -5.67
C GLN A 107 -32.07 -2.50 -6.67
N ASP A 108 -32.59 -3.05 -7.78
CA ASP A 108 -33.41 -2.29 -8.75
C ASP A 108 -34.68 -1.74 -8.10
#